data_AF-A0A9P0B5W2-F1
#
_entry.id   AF-A0A9P0B5W2-F1
#
_cell.length_a   1.000
_cell.length_b   1.000
_cell.length_c   1.000
_cell.angle_alpha   90.00
_cell.angle_beta   90.00
_cell.angle_gamma   90.00
#
_symmetry.space_group_name_H-M   'P 1'
#
loop_
_entity.id
_entity.type
_entity.pdbx_description
1 polymer ?
#
loop_
_entity_poly.entity_id
_entity_poly.type
_entity_poly.pdbx_seq_one_letter_code
_entity_poly.pdbx_strand_id
1 'polypeptide(L)'
;MSPHFHRPTSQNSFRGSQGAGSGKRFGSRSAMKILVDSIRSETPRPKSPHMNNEEPIELAHFPGAKPPLAGEAPKIERDDFPAPPYPYTDPERRKRWSDSYKGVPSDSDEEETVDGLTAKEIEDKKLKKEEEELSKIASGIGKVFLKNVQEREKVKKLRAAHIDPRNASR
;
A
#
# COMPACT_ATOMS: atom_id res chain seq x y z
N MET A 1 -11.01 46.79 12.69
CA MET A 1 -11.03 46.01 11.44
C MET A 1 -9.66 46.16 10.79
N SER A 2 -8.80 45.14 10.85
CA SER A 2 -7.42 45.20 10.32
C SER A 2 -7.41 44.84 8.83
N PRO A 3 -6.80 45.64 7.94
CA PRO A 3 -6.71 45.33 6.51
C PRO A 3 -5.46 44.47 6.26
N HIS A 4 -5.50 43.20 6.67
CA HIS A 4 -4.31 42.35 6.66
C HIS A 4 -4.05 41.58 5.35
N PHE A 5 -4.88 41.70 4.30
CA PHE A 5 -4.58 41.07 3.02
C PHE A 5 -4.95 41.94 1.82
N HIS A 6 -3.99 42.06 0.89
CA HIS A 6 -4.18 42.68 -0.41
C HIS A 6 -5.05 41.77 -1.29
N ARG A 7 -6.18 42.28 -1.78
CA ARG A 7 -7.06 41.57 -2.74
C ARG A 7 -6.84 42.17 -4.13
N PRO A 8 -6.48 41.36 -5.15
CA PRO A 8 -6.30 41.89 -6.50
C PRO A 8 -7.60 42.48 -7.05
N THR A 9 -7.50 43.69 -7.60
CA THR A 9 -8.60 44.41 -8.25
C THR A 9 -8.82 43.85 -9.66
N SER A 10 -9.35 42.64 -9.78
CA SER A 10 -9.76 42.10 -11.09
C SER A 10 -11.12 41.41 -11.07
N GLN A 11 -11.92 41.62 -10.02
CA GLN A 11 -13.30 41.15 -9.97
C GLN A 11 -14.32 42.10 -10.64
N ASN A 12 -13.85 42.98 -11.53
CA ASN A 12 -14.71 43.90 -12.28
C ASN A 12 -14.52 43.80 -13.80
N SER A 13 -14.54 42.57 -14.33
CA SER A 13 -14.74 42.31 -15.77
C SER A 13 -15.74 41.19 -16.01
N PHE A 14 -16.90 41.26 -15.35
CA PHE A 14 -18.11 40.63 -15.88
C PHE A 14 -18.61 41.44 -17.08
N ARG A 15 -18.04 41.21 -18.26
CA ARG A 15 -18.67 41.49 -19.56
C ARG A 15 -17.93 40.78 -20.69
N GLY A 16 -18.60 39.80 -21.30
CA GLY A 16 -18.41 39.44 -22.70
C GLY A 16 -17.88 38.02 -22.98
N SER A 17 -18.74 37.01 -22.88
CA SER A 17 -19.17 36.26 -24.08
C SER A 17 -20.31 35.29 -23.72
N GLN A 18 -21.54 35.67 -24.02
CA GLN A 18 -22.64 34.73 -24.16
C GLN A 18 -22.59 34.15 -25.58
N GLY A 19 -22.45 32.83 -25.66
CA GLY A 19 -23.19 31.95 -26.56
C GLY A 19 -23.00 32.06 -28.09
N ALA A 20 -22.47 30.99 -28.67
CA ALA A 20 -22.90 30.31 -29.91
C ALA A 20 -21.70 29.47 -30.41
N GLY A 21 -21.77 28.20 -30.78
CA GLY A 21 -22.88 27.31 -31.06
C GLY A 21 -22.25 26.04 -31.67
N SER A 22 -22.94 24.91 -31.50
CA SER A 22 -22.86 23.66 -32.26
C SER A 22 -21.67 23.48 -33.23
N GLY A 23 -20.78 22.53 -32.93
CA GLY A 23 -19.74 22.15 -33.88
C GLY A 23 -18.88 20.99 -33.44
N LYS A 24 -19.41 19.77 -33.61
CA LYS A 24 -18.71 18.48 -33.56
C LYS A 24 -18.29 18.01 -32.17
N ARG A 25 -19.09 17.09 -31.63
CA ARG A 25 -18.63 16.04 -30.71
C ARG A 25 -17.57 15.20 -31.44
N PHE A 26 -16.35 15.71 -31.55
CA PHE A 26 -15.21 14.88 -31.89
C PHE A 26 -15.09 13.87 -30.75
N GLY A 27 -15.17 12.58 -31.10
CA GLY A 27 -15.28 11.47 -30.17
C GLY A 27 -14.33 11.62 -28.99
N SER A 28 -14.83 11.28 -27.81
CA SER A 28 -14.24 11.29 -26.47
C SER A 28 -12.77 10.83 -26.37
N ARG A 29 -11.85 11.58 -26.96
CA ARG A 29 -10.42 11.46 -26.74
C ARG A 29 -10.10 12.34 -25.54
N SER A 30 -9.79 11.70 -24.42
CA SER A 30 -9.24 12.38 -23.25
C SER A 30 -8.07 13.28 -23.68
N ALA A 31 -7.86 14.40 -23.00
CA ALA A 31 -6.71 15.27 -23.22
C ALA A 31 -5.38 14.48 -23.22
N MET A 32 -5.28 13.43 -22.38
CA MET A 32 -4.14 12.52 -22.39
C MET A 32 -3.98 11.77 -23.72
N LYS A 33 -5.07 11.38 -24.38
CA LYS A 33 -5.03 10.71 -25.67
C LYS A 33 -4.50 11.64 -26.78
N ILE A 34 -4.89 12.91 -26.73
CA ILE A 34 -4.40 13.94 -27.66
C ILE A 34 -2.90 14.17 -27.46
N LEU A 35 -2.44 14.25 -26.21
CA LEU A 35 -1.01 14.35 -25.89
C LEU A 35 -0.23 13.12 -26.38
N VAL A 36 -0.74 11.90 -26.17
CA VAL A 36 -0.10 10.67 -26.67
C VAL A 36 -0.06 10.63 -28.20
N ASP A 37 -1.13 11.05 -28.88
CA ASP A 37 -1.18 11.11 -30.34
C ASP A 37 -0.19 12.16 -30.87
N SER A 38 -0.07 13.33 -30.23
CA SER A 38 0.92 14.38 -30.55
C SER A 38 2.37 13.90 -30.34
N ILE A 39 2.66 13.20 -29.23
CA ILE A 39 3.98 12.60 -28.97
C ILE A 39 4.35 11.56 -30.04
N ARG A 40 3.38 10.78 -30.53
CA ARG A 40 3.59 9.79 -31.59
C ARG A 40 3.75 10.42 -32.97
N SER A 41 3.11 11.55 -33.24
CA SER A 41 3.13 12.21 -34.55
C SER A 41 4.30 13.17 -34.74
N GLU A 42 4.80 13.82 -33.68
CA GLU A 42 5.64 15.01 -33.86
C GLU A 42 7.15 14.76 -33.97
N THR A 43 7.73 13.64 -33.53
CA THR A 43 9.20 13.48 -33.68
C THR A 43 9.68 12.04 -33.77
N PRO A 44 10.51 11.66 -34.77
CA PRO A 44 11.52 10.64 -34.50
C PRO A 44 12.43 11.21 -33.41
N ARG A 45 12.60 10.45 -32.32
CA ARG A 45 13.45 10.81 -31.19
C ARG A 45 14.81 11.32 -31.72
N PRO A 46 15.25 12.56 -31.40
CA PRO A 46 16.51 13.08 -31.91
C PRO A 46 17.66 12.17 -31.45
N LYS A 47 18.39 11.61 -32.43
CA LYS A 47 19.51 10.70 -32.17
C LYS A 47 20.70 11.51 -31.67
N SER A 48 21.33 11.07 -30.58
CA SER A 48 22.58 11.68 -30.11
C SER A 48 23.69 11.42 -31.14
N PRO A 49 24.43 12.44 -31.61
CA PRO A 49 25.39 12.30 -32.73
C PRO A 49 26.55 11.32 -32.53
N HIS A 50 26.82 10.87 -31.30
CA HIS A 50 28.04 10.12 -30.98
C HIS A 50 27.80 8.71 -30.42
N MET A 51 26.61 8.42 -29.89
CA MET A 51 26.36 7.18 -29.16
C MET A 51 25.26 6.36 -29.82
N ASN A 52 25.58 5.09 -30.08
CA ASN A 52 24.64 4.07 -30.52
C ASN A 52 23.73 3.67 -29.35
N ASN A 53 22.75 4.51 -29.03
CA ASN A 53 21.82 4.29 -27.92
C ASN A 53 20.59 3.47 -28.31
N GLU A 54 20.41 3.18 -29.60
CA GLU A 54 19.18 2.53 -30.11
C GLU A 54 18.97 1.17 -29.46
N GLU A 55 20.00 0.33 -29.38
CA GLU A 55 19.89 -1.00 -28.78
C GLU A 55 19.54 -0.92 -27.27
N PRO A 56 20.23 -0.13 -26.43
CA PRO A 56 19.80 0.08 -25.04
C PRO A 56 18.37 0.64 -24.88
N ILE A 57 17.93 1.54 -25.77
CA ILE A 57 16.57 2.11 -25.73
C ILE A 57 15.55 1.03 -26.06
N GLU A 58 15.80 0.23 -27.09
CA GLU A 58 14.92 -0.87 -27.50
C GLU A 58 14.82 -1.94 -26.40
N LEU A 59 15.95 -2.29 -25.79
CA LEU A 59 15.99 -3.28 -24.71
C LEU A 59 15.36 -2.78 -23.40
N ALA A 60 15.35 -1.47 -23.15
CA ALA A 60 14.72 -0.88 -21.97
C ALA A 60 13.19 -1.08 -21.91
N HIS A 61 12.55 -1.42 -23.03
CA HIS A 61 11.13 -1.82 -23.05
C HIS A 61 10.89 -3.18 -22.38
N PHE A 62 11.93 -4.01 -22.28
CA PHE A 62 11.83 -5.34 -21.70
C PHE A 62 12.47 -5.33 -20.31
N PRO A 63 11.78 -5.82 -19.26
CA PRO A 63 12.32 -5.82 -17.89
C PRO A 63 13.61 -6.64 -17.76
N GLY A 64 13.83 -7.62 -18.66
CA GLY A 64 15.05 -8.43 -18.70
C GLY A 64 16.14 -7.94 -19.65
N ALA A 65 16.00 -6.73 -20.22
CA ALA A 65 16.90 -6.19 -21.26
C ALA A 65 17.13 -7.14 -22.44
N LYS A 66 16.14 -7.98 -22.74
CA LYS A 66 16.14 -8.94 -23.85
C LYS A 66 14.71 -9.06 -24.39
N PRO A 67 14.53 -9.06 -25.72
CA PRO A 67 13.22 -9.36 -26.29
C PRO A 67 12.82 -10.79 -25.91
N PRO A 68 11.51 -11.06 -25.74
CA PRO A 68 11.03 -12.41 -25.49
C PRO A 68 11.36 -13.33 -26.67
N LEU A 69 11.75 -14.57 -26.39
CA LEU A 69 11.94 -15.57 -27.44
C LEU A 69 10.60 -15.91 -28.10
N ALA A 70 10.62 -16.19 -29.40
CA ALA A 70 9.42 -16.60 -30.13
C ALA A 70 8.87 -17.91 -29.52
N GLY A 71 7.71 -17.83 -28.84
CA GLY A 71 7.07 -18.96 -28.17
C GLY A 71 7.35 -19.07 -26.66
N GLU A 72 8.12 -18.17 -26.06
CA GLU A 72 8.26 -18.10 -24.60
C GLU A 72 7.03 -17.42 -23.99
N ALA A 73 6.35 -18.16 -23.12
CA ALA A 73 5.27 -17.66 -22.27
C ALA A 73 5.73 -16.42 -21.48
N PRO A 74 5.05 -15.25 -21.57
CA PRO A 74 5.39 -14.11 -20.72
C PRO A 74 5.36 -14.51 -19.24
N LYS A 75 6.41 -14.14 -18.48
CA LYS A 75 6.56 -14.48 -17.05
C LYS A 75 5.41 -14.02 -16.14
N ILE A 76 4.53 -13.17 -16.65
CA ILE A 76 3.30 -12.75 -15.95
C ILE A 76 2.16 -13.79 -16.04
N GLU A 77 2.38 -14.97 -16.63
CA GLU A 77 1.47 -16.13 -16.60
C GLU A 77 1.38 -16.79 -15.21
N ARG A 78 1.31 -15.98 -14.16
CA ARG A 78 0.73 -16.49 -12.92
C ARG A 78 -0.78 -16.48 -13.12
N ASP A 79 -1.43 -17.62 -12.92
CA ASP A 79 -2.90 -17.74 -12.94
C ASP A 79 -3.58 -16.76 -11.96
N ASP A 80 -2.84 -16.29 -10.94
CA ASP A 80 -3.24 -15.28 -9.96
C ASP A 80 -3.14 -13.81 -10.49
N PHE A 81 -2.75 -13.59 -11.75
CA PHE A 81 -2.59 -12.26 -12.34
C PHE A 81 -3.45 -12.09 -13.60
N PRO A 82 -4.25 -11.01 -13.71
CA PRO A 82 -4.50 -9.97 -12.71
C PRO A 82 -5.24 -10.52 -11.48
N ALA A 83 -4.98 -9.93 -10.31
CA ALA A 83 -5.61 -10.34 -9.07
C ALA A 83 -7.15 -10.39 -9.24
N PRO A 84 -7.82 -11.44 -8.73
CA PRO A 84 -9.27 -11.53 -8.84
C PRO A 84 -9.91 -10.29 -8.22
N PRO A 85 -11.07 -9.85 -8.77
CA PRO A 85 -11.76 -8.66 -8.28
C PRO A 85 -11.97 -8.76 -6.77
N TYR A 86 -11.63 -7.69 -6.06
CA TYR A 86 -11.73 -7.68 -4.60
C TYR A 86 -13.17 -8.04 -4.18
N PRO A 87 -13.38 -8.82 -3.12
CA PRO A 87 -14.71 -9.38 -2.79
C PRO A 87 -15.87 -8.36 -2.68
N TYR A 88 -15.54 -7.08 -2.47
CA TYR A 88 -16.50 -5.97 -2.36
C TYR A 88 -16.77 -5.23 -3.67
N THR A 89 -16.06 -5.55 -4.74
CA THR A 89 -16.24 -4.93 -6.07
C THR A 89 -17.43 -5.51 -6.83
N ASP A 90 -17.87 -6.72 -6.45
CA ASP A 90 -19.01 -7.40 -7.04
C ASP A 90 -20.32 -7.02 -6.30
N PRO A 91 -21.25 -6.28 -6.94
CA PRO A 91 -22.44 -5.73 -6.27
C PRO A 91 -23.32 -6.80 -5.60
N GLU A 92 -23.36 -8.02 -6.15
CA GLU A 92 -24.13 -9.14 -5.62
C GLU A 92 -23.51 -9.75 -4.35
N ARG A 93 -22.18 -9.86 -4.30
CA ARG A 93 -21.46 -10.33 -3.10
C ARG A 93 -21.46 -9.29 -1.97
N ARG A 94 -21.36 -8.01 -2.32
CA ARG A 94 -21.47 -6.91 -1.35
C ARG A 94 -22.79 -6.98 -0.58
N LYS A 95 -23.91 -7.27 -1.27
CA LYS A 95 -25.25 -7.30 -0.67
C LYS A 95 -25.42 -8.45 0.35
N ARG A 96 -24.79 -9.61 0.10
CA ARG A 96 -24.87 -10.79 0.99
C ARG A 96 -24.15 -10.59 2.32
N TRP A 97 -23.10 -9.77 2.38
CA TRP A 97 -22.34 -9.55 3.61
C TRP A 97 -22.77 -8.31 4.40
N SER A 98 -23.44 -7.35 3.75
CA SER A 98 -23.90 -6.13 4.42
C SER A 98 -25.18 -6.32 5.26
N ASP A 99 -25.99 -7.34 5.01
CA ASP A 99 -27.25 -7.56 5.74
C ASP A 99 -27.10 -8.35 7.06
N SER A 100 -25.93 -8.95 7.32
CA SER A 100 -25.68 -9.64 8.60
C SER A 100 -25.29 -8.70 9.74
N TYR A 101 -25.04 -7.41 9.48
CA TYR A 101 -24.54 -6.46 10.49
C TYR A 101 -25.63 -5.61 11.15
N LYS A 102 -26.90 -5.69 10.74
CA LYS A 102 -27.97 -4.87 11.33
C LYS A 102 -28.57 -5.43 12.63
N GLY A 103 -28.05 -6.55 13.14
CA GLY A 103 -28.64 -7.26 14.28
C GLY A 103 -27.66 -7.85 15.28
N VAL A 104 -26.37 -7.53 15.18
CA VAL A 104 -25.36 -7.99 16.15
C VAL A 104 -25.12 -6.82 17.12
N PRO A 105 -25.51 -6.94 18.40
CA PRO A 105 -25.03 -6.02 19.42
C PRO A 105 -23.51 -5.96 19.31
N SER A 106 -22.94 -4.76 19.23
CA SER A 106 -21.49 -4.57 19.27
C SER A 106 -20.96 -5.06 20.62
N ASP A 107 -20.66 -6.35 20.72
CA ASP A 107 -19.83 -6.88 21.78
C ASP A 107 -18.39 -6.51 21.46
N SER A 108 -18.08 -5.25 21.74
CA SER A 108 -16.75 -4.66 21.62
C SER A 108 -15.93 -4.95 22.88
N ASP A 109 -16.08 -6.14 23.48
CA ASP A 109 -15.34 -6.56 24.66
C ASP A 109 -15.01 -8.07 24.71
N GLU A 110 -15.11 -8.80 23.60
CA GLU A 110 -14.60 -10.17 23.54
C GLU A 110 -13.13 -10.15 23.09
N GLU A 111 -12.22 -10.12 24.07
CA GLU A 111 -10.82 -10.49 23.85
C GLU A 111 -10.76 -11.80 23.03
N GLU A 112 -10.09 -11.75 21.88
CA GLU A 112 -9.80 -12.89 21.02
C GLU A 112 -9.02 -13.95 21.80
N THR A 113 -9.76 -14.83 22.48
CA THR A 113 -9.24 -15.93 23.29
C THR A 113 -9.24 -17.19 22.43
N VAL A 114 -8.11 -17.45 21.77
CA VAL A 114 -7.87 -18.78 21.19
C VAL A 114 -7.53 -19.72 22.37
N ASP A 115 -8.43 -20.66 22.68
CA ASP A 115 -8.36 -21.60 23.83
C ASP A 115 -8.52 -21.00 25.24
N GLY A 116 -9.27 -19.89 25.40
CA GLY A 116 -9.59 -19.35 26.73
C GLY A 116 -8.39 -18.73 27.48
N LEU A 117 -7.29 -18.47 26.75
CA LEU A 117 -6.09 -17.80 27.25
C LEU A 117 -5.95 -16.45 26.55
N THR A 118 -5.60 -15.42 27.31
CA THR A 118 -5.36 -14.09 26.72
C THR A 118 -4.10 -14.13 25.83
N ALA A 119 -4.02 -13.28 24.81
CA ALA A 119 -2.85 -13.22 23.91
C ALA A 119 -1.53 -13.02 24.67
N LYS A 120 -1.57 -12.33 25.81
CA LYS A 120 -0.43 -12.12 26.72
C LYS A 120 0.04 -13.42 27.37
N GLU A 121 -0.89 -14.26 27.81
CA GLU A 121 -0.59 -15.55 28.43
C GLU A 121 0.02 -16.53 27.42
N ILE A 122 -0.40 -16.47 26.15
CA ILE A 122 0.16 -17.28 25.07
C ILE A 122 1.62 -16.86 24.80
N GLU A 123 1.89 -15.55 24.75
CA GLU A 123 3.26 -15.02 24.59
C GLU A 123 4.16 -15.45 25.76
N ASP A 124 3.67 -15.35 27.00
CA ASP A 124 4.44 -15.72 28.19
C ASP A 124 4.74 -17.23 28.25
N LYS A 125 3.81 -18.08 27.80
CA LYS A 125 4.05 -19.52 27.65
C LYS A 125 5.12 -19.83 26.61
N LYS A 126 5.17 -19.07 25.51
CA LYS A 126 6.20 -19.23 24.46
C LYS A 126 7.58 -18.82 24.96
N LEU A 127 7.69 -17.67 25.64
CA LEU A 127 8.95 -17.17 26.20
C LEU A 127 9.56 -18.15 27.23
N LYS A 128 8.72 -18.75 28.08
CA LYS A 128 9.18 -19.77 29.05
C LYS A 128 9.74 -21.02 28.38
N LYS A 129 9.05 -21.51 27.35
CA LYS A 129 9.52 -22.67 26.55
C LYS A 129 10.84 -22.36 25.84
N GLU A 130 10.97 -21.16 25.27
CA GLU A 130 12.19 -20.71 24.61
C GLU A 130 13.37 -20.65 25.60
N GLU A 131 13.16 -20.13 26.82
CA GLU A 131 14.19 -20.12 27.86
C GLU A 131 14.64 -21.54 28.25
N GLU A 132 13.70 -22.47 28.43
CA GLU A 132 14.00 -23.88 28.72
C GLU A 132 14.79 -24.55 27.60
N GLU A 133 14.48 -24.27 26.34
CA GLU A 133 15.21 -24.81 25.18
C GLU A 133 16.62 -24.23 25.07
N LEU A 134 16.76 -22.91 25.25
CA LEU A 134 18.05 -22.23 25.19
C LEU A 134 18.95 -22.57 26.38
N SER A 135 18.36 -22.87 27.55
CA SER A 135 19.11 -23.30 28.73
C SER A 135 19.83 -24.65 28.53
N LYS A 136 19.28 -25.52 27.67
CA LYS A 136 19.88 -26.83 27.33
C LYS A 136 21.09 -26.68 26.41
N ILE A 137 21.22 -25.56 25.72
CA ILE A 137 22.27 -25.33 24.74
C ILE A 137 23.47 -24.69 25.43
N ALA A 138 24.54 -25.47 25.63
CA ALA A 138 25.81 -24.97 26.17
C ALA A 138 26.68 -24.21 25.13
N SER A 139 26.19 -24.05 23.89
CA SER A 139 26.91 -23.42 22.78
C SER A 139 26.91 -21.89 22.86
N GLY A 140 27.98 -21.26 22.35
CA GLY A 140 28.25 -19.83 22.49
C GLY A 140 27.10 -18.93 22.05
N ILE A 141 26.54 -19.17 20.86
CA ILE A 141 25.40 -18.38 20.35
C ILE A 141 24.11 -18.62 21.16
N GLY A 142 23.90 -19.85 21.63
CA GLY A 142 22.76 -20.22 22.49
C GLY A 142 22.73 -19.42 23.79
N LYS A 143 23.92 -19.18 24.40
CA LYS A 143 24.05 -18.32 25.59
C LYS A 143 23.67 -16.86 25.32
N VAL A 144 23.97 -16.34 24.13
CA VAL A 144 23.59 -14.96 23.74
C VAL A 144 22.08 -14.85 23.60
N PHE A 145 21.45 -15.81 22.91
CA PHE A 145 19.99 -15.85 22.81
C PHE A 145 19.31 -15.98 24.18
N LEU A 146 19.83 -16.85 25.06
CA LEU A 146 19.33 -16.99 26.43
C LEU A 146 19.36 -15.65 27.18
N LYS A 147 20.49 -14.93 27.09
CA LYS A 147 20.63 -13.61 27.71
C LYS A 147 19.62 -12.61 27.14
N ASN A 148 19.41 -12.59 25.82
CA ASN A 148 18.47 -11.69 25.17
C ASN A 148 17.01 -11.96 25.59
N VAL A 149 16.63 -13.24 25.72
CA VAL A 149 15.29 -13.64 26.20
C VAL A 149 15.08 -13.17 27.63
N GLN A 150 16.07 -13.38 28.51
CA GLN A 150 16.01 -12.92 29.91
C GLN A 150 15.96 -11.38 30.02
N GLU A 151 16.70 -10.65 29.19
CA GLU A 151 16.64 -9.19 29.14
C GLU A 151 15.27 -8.69 28.68
N ARG A 152 14.67 -9.32 27.67
CA ARG A 152 13.31 -9.00 27.21
C ARG A 152 12.29 -9.19 28.33
N GLU A 153 12.38 -10.29 29.08
CA GLU A 153 11.49 -10.56 30.21
C GLU A 153 11.64 -9.51 31.33
N LYS A 154 12.89 -9.13 31.66
CA LYS A 154 13.17 -8.06 32.64
C LYS A 154 12.59 -6.72 32.20
N VAL A 155 12.77 -6.33 30.94
CA VAL A 155 12.21 -5.09 30.41
C VAL A 155 10.69 -5.11 30.43
N LYS A 156 10.05 -6.24 30.09
CA LYS A 156 8.59 -6.41 30.16
C LYS A 156 8.08 -6.23 31.60
N LYS A 157 8.73 -6.88 32.58
CA LYS A 157 8.40 -6.75 34.01
C LYS A 157 8.58 -5.32 34.51
N LEU A 158 9.68 -4.65 34.14
CA LEU A 158 9.92 -3.25 34.51
C LEU A 158 8.88 -2.30 33.93
N ARG A 159 8.50 -2.48 32.66
CA ARG A 159 7.44 -1.68 32.02
C ARG A 159 6.08 -1.90 32.68
N ALA A 160 5.76 -3.15 33.03
CA ALA A 160 4.52 -3.47 33.73
C ALA A 160 4.48 -2.86 35.14
N ALA A 161 5.60 -2.91 35.88
CA ALA A 161 5.69 -2.34 37.22
C ALA A 161 5.69 -0.80 37.25
N HIS A 162 6.17 -0.15 36.20
CA HIS A 162 6.30 1.31 36.12
C HIS A 162 5.36 1.94 35.08
N ILE A 163 4.17 1.37 34.91
CA ILE A 163 3.17 1.94 34.01
C ILE A 163 2.61 3.24 34.60
N ASP A 164 2.68 4.33 33.84
CA ASP A 164 2.11 5.61 34.25
C ASP A 164 0.58 5.47 34.37
N PRO A 165 -0.03 5.77 35.53
CA PRO A 165 -1.48 5.67 35.71
C PRO A 165 -2.27 6.52 34.70
N ARG A 166 -1.70 7.59 34.13
CA ARG A 166 -2.33 8.36 33.04
C ARG A 166 -2.37 7.63 31.70
N ASN A 167 -1.43 6.72 31.46
CA ASN A 167 -1.36 5.93 30.24
C ASN A 167 -2.15 4.62 30.33
N ALA A 168 -2.46 4.15 31.55
CA ALA A 168 -3.18 2.91 31.77
C ALA A 168 -4.70 2.98 31.50
N SER A 169 -5.28 4.19 31.46
CA SER A 169 -6.73 4.41 31.29
C SER A 169 -7.16 4.79 29.87
N ARG A 170 -6.23 4.79 28.91
CA ARG A 170 -6.46 5.19 27.51
C ARG A 170 -6.54 3.99 26.58
#